data_AF-A0A142GSG0-F1
#
_entry.id   AF-A0A142GSG0-F1
#
_cell.length_a   1.000
_cell.length_b   1.000
_cell.length_c   1.000
_cell.angle_alpha   90.00
_cell.angle_beta   90.00
_cell.angle_gamma   90.00
#
_symmetry.space_group_name_H-M   'P 1'
#
loop_
_entity.id
_entity.type
_entity.pdbx_description
1 polymer ?
#
loop_
_entity_poly.entity_id
_entity_poly.type
_entity_poly.pdbx_seq_one_letter_code
_entity_poly.pdbx_strand_id
1 'polypeptide(L)'
;MADTSKSTKKPAEKKTAKPYVARLKTAYEETFAKELQKELGLKNPHQVPRLEKIVVNVGLGKAKEDKKTIEAAKNTLRKVTGQAPVETVAKNSIAGFKLREGNMIGLKLTLRGERMYEFMDRLINIVLPRLRDFRGVSNKAFDKQGNYSIGLTDQSVFPELTFEETTTPHGLQAVFVVTCQDKAHSKALLQKFGMPFEKEANNG
;
A
#
# COMPACT_ATOMS: atom_id res chain seq x y z
N MET A 1 -20.19 55.64 28.62
CA MET A 1 -18.91 55.62 27.89
C MET A 1 -17.99 54.68 28.67
N ALA A 2 -18.09 53.36 28.52
CA ALA A 2 -17.64 52.51 27.39
C ALA A 2 -16.12 52.58 27.14
N ASP A 3 -15.45 51.46 27.45
CA ASP A 3 -14.17 50.94 26.92
C ASP A 3 -12.87 51.76 27.14
N THR A 4 -11.69 51.22 27.45
CA THR A 4 -11.16 49.84 27.35
C THR A 4 -9.90 49.72 28.23
N SER A 5 -9.88 48.81 29.20
CA SER A 5 -8.62 48.30 29.77
C SER A 5 -8.08 47.22 28.83
N LYS A 6 -7.03 47.54 28.06
CA LYS A 6 -6.34 46.56 27.22
C LYS A 6 -5.59 45.56 28.09
N SER A 7 -6.26 44.46 28.41
CA SER A 7 -5.66 43.21 28.87
C SER A 7 -4.68 42.72 27.80
N THR A 8 -3.40 42.72 28.13
CA THR A 8 -2.33 42.08 27.35
C THR A 8 -2.54 40.57 27.36
N LYS A 9 -3.22 40.04 26.33
CA LYS A 9 -3.27 38.60 26.06
C LYS A 9 -1.89 38.11 25.61
N LYS A 10 -1.21 37.41 26.52
CA LYS A 10 -0.08 36.52 26.28
C LYS A 10 -0.40 35.58 25.10
N PRO A 11 0.41 35.49 24.03
CA PRO A 11 0.16 34.54 22.95
C PRO A 11 0.29 33.12 23.50
N ALA A 12 -0.75 32.30 23.32
CA ALA A 12 -0.77 30.90 23.72
C ALA A 12 0.32 30.13 22.96
N GLU A 13 1.21 29.47 23.70
CA GLU A 13 2.19 28.53 23.16
C GLU A 13 1.46 27.40 22.41
N LYS A 14 1.70 27.33 21.10
CA LYS A 14 1.28 26.19 20.28
C LYS A 14 2.03 24.96 20.77
N LYS A 15 1.35 24.06 21.48
CA LYS A 15 1.84 22.71 21.76
C LYS A 15 2.09 22.01 20.43
N THR A 16 3.35 21.88 20.04
CA THR A 16 3.76 21.08 18.89
C THR A 16 3.44 19.63 19.19
N ALA A 17 2.35 19.11 18.60
CA ALA A 17 2.05 17.69 18.63
C ALA A 17 3.25 16.94 18.03
N LYS A 18 3.79 15.94 18.74
CA LYS A 18 4.84 15.07 18.22
C LYS A 18 4.43 14.57 16.83
N PRO A 19 5.31 14.58 15.83
CA PRO A 19 4.99 14.02 14.52
C PRO A 19 4.60 12.55 14.72
N TYR A 20 3.44 12.16 14.19
CA TYR A 20 2.97 10.79 14.25
C TYR A 20 3.94 9.91 13.47
N VAL A 21 4.52 8.88 14.09
CA VAL A 21 5.41 7.94 13.40
C VAL A 21 4.74 6.58 13.36
N ALA A 22 4.61 6.01 12.16
CA ALA A 22 4.03 4.68 11.98
C ALA A 22 4.88 3.62 12.70
N ARG A 23 4.23 2.69 13.41
CA ARG A 23 4.89 1.63 14.19
C ARG A 23 5.95 0.85 13.40
N LEU A 24 5.62 0.45 12.16
CA LEU A 24 6.55 -0.31 11.31
C LEU A 24 7.77 0.51 10.86
N LYS A 25 7.64 1.84 10.78
CA LYS A 25 8.75 2.73 10.45
C LYS A 25 9.76 2.77 11.60
N THR A 26 9.28 2.96 12.84
CA THR A 26 10.12 2.92 14.04
C THR A 26 10.79 1.56 14.19
N ALA A 27 10.04 0.46 14.03
CA ALA A 27 10.60 -0.89 14.11
C ALA A 27 11.68 -1.14 13.04
N TYR A 28 11.50 -0.58 11.84
CA TYR A 28 12.50 -0.65 10.78
C TYR A 28 13.80 0.08 11.14
N GLU A 29 13.69 1.33 11.57
CA GLU A 29 14.84 2.20 11.87
C GLU A 29 15.62 1.72 13.11
N GLU A 30 14.94 1.22 14.14
CA GLU A 30 15.57 0.85 15.41
C GLU A 30 16.15 -0.57 15.39
N THR A 31 15.41 -1.51 14.79
CA THR A 31 15.61 -2.95 14.96
C THR A 31 15.85 -3.66 13.62
N PHE A 32 14.89 -3.61 12.68
CA PHE A 32 14.96 -4.47 11.49
C PHE A 32 16.16 -4.13 10.60
N ALA A 33 16.53 -2.86 10.46
CA ALA A 33 17.68 -2.49 9.65
C ALA A 33 18.98 -3.13 10.14
N LYS A 34 19.19 -3.18 11.46
CA LYS A 34 20.39 -3.78 12.07
C LYS A 34 20.39 -5.29 11.97
N GLU A 35 19.22 -5.92 12.16
CA GLU A 35 19.06 -7.36 12.02
C GLU A 35 19.30 -7.79 10.57
N LEU A 36 18.69 -7.10 9.61
CA LEU A 36 18.87 -7.37 8.18
C LEU A 36 20.32 -7.16 7.73
N GLN A 37 21.00 -6.15 8.26
CA GLN A 37 22.42 -5.95 7.96
C GLN A 37 23.27 -7.15 8.39
N LYS A 38 23.00 -7.68 9.58
CA LYS A 38 23.72 -8.86 10.13
C LYS A 38 23.35 -10.13 9.37
N GLU A 39 22.07 -10.38 9.15
CA GLU A 39 21.55 -11.57 8.46
C GLU A 39 22.03 -11.66 7.01
N LEU A 40 22.10 -10.53 6.32
CA LEU A 40 22.51 -10.46 4.91
C LEU A 40 24.01 -10.22 4.75
N GLY A 41 24.78 -10.13 5.83
CA GLY A 41 26.24 -9.92 5.80
C GLY A 41 26.67 -8.63 5.09
N LEU A 42 25.85 -7.59 5.13
CA LEU A 42 26.06 -6.36 4.36
C LEU A 42 27.12 -5.47 5.01
N LYS A 43 28.17 -5.15 4.23
CA LYS A 43 29.27 -4.29 4.69
C LYS A 43 28.86 -2.82 4.85
N ASN A 44 27.92 -2.35 4.02
CA ASN A 44 27.47 -0.96 4.02
C ASN A 44 26.04 -0.85 4.58
N PRO A 45 25.79 -0.05 5.62
CA PRO A 45 24.44 0.19 6.16
C PRO A 45 23.44 0.70 5.12
N HIS A 46 23.91 1.43 4.10
CA HIS A 46 23.04 1.94 3.03
C HIS A 46 22.64 0.87 2.00
N GLN A 47 23.22 -0.33 2.05
CA GLN A 47 22.79 -1.47 1.22
C GLN A 47 21.62 -2.23 1.82
N VAL A 48 21.25 -1.93 3.08
CA VAL A 48 20.14 -2.59 3.76
C VAL A 48 18.85 -2.35 2.97
N PRO A 49 18.07 -3.39 2.66
CA PRO A 49 16.87 -3.24 1.88
C PRO A 49 15.86 -2.36 2.62
N ARG A 50 15.25 -1.42 1.90
CA ARG A 50 14.20 -0.52 2.40
C ARG A 50 13.02 -0.49 1.46
N LEU A 51 11.83 -0.29 2.01
CA LEU A 51 10.63 -0.08 1.24
C LEU A 51 10.60 1.38 0.74
N GLU A 52 10.59 1.59 -0.58
CA GLU A 52 10.62 2.92 -1.18
C GLU A 52 9.21 3.52 -1.31
N LYS A 53 8.29 2.70 -1.82
CA LYS A 53 6.90 3.08 -2.07
C LYS A 53 6.03 1.82 -2.19
N ILE A 54 4.74 1.99 -1.95
CA ILE A 54 3.74 1.01 -2.35
C ILE A 54 2.86 1.64 -3.42
N VAL A 55 2.78 0.99 -4.57
CA VAL A 55 1.85 1.38 -5.65
C VAL A 55 0.62 0.51 -5.54
N VAL A 56 -0.54 1.14 -5.41
CA VAL A 56 -1.82 0.44 -5.40
C VAL A 56 -2.55 0.77 -6.68
N ASN A 57 -3.00 -0.24 -7.40
CA ASN A 57 -3.69 -0.10 -8.68
C ASN A 57 -4.93 -0.99 -8.78
N VAL A 58 -5.93 -0.48 -9.48
CA VAL A 58 -7.18 -1.18 -9.79
C VAL A 58 -7.37 -1.15 -11.30
N GLY A 59 -7.48 -2.32 -11.91
CA GLY A 59 -7.74 -2.48 -13.33
C GLY A 59 -9.24 -2.51 -13.61
N LEU A 60 -9.74 -1.52 -14.36
CA LEU A 60 -11.16 -1.34 -14.68
C LEU A 60 -11.43 -1.50 -16.19
N GLY A 61 -10.56 -2.20 -16.92
CA GLY A 61 -10.62 -2.27 -18.39
C GLY A 61 -11.93 -2.82 -18.96
N LYS A 62 -12.64 -3.68 -18.22
CA LYS A 62 -13.97 -4.19 -18.60
C LYS A 62 -15.12 -3.24 -18.22
N ALA A 63 -14.90 -2.36 -17.24
CA ALA A 63 -15.88 -1.45 -16.66
C ALA A 63 -15.71 0.01 -17.14
N LYS A 64 -15.05 0.22 -18.29
CA LYS A 64 -14.79 1.55 -18.87
C LYS A 64 -16.06 2.40 -19.10
N GLU A 65 -17.20 1.75 -19.30
CA GLU A 65 -18.50 2.37 -19.54
C GLU A 65 -19.36 2.45 -18.26
N ASP A 66 -18.99 1.69 -17.21
CA ASP A 66 -19.73 1.65 -15.96
C ASP A 66 -19.17 2.65 -14.95
N LYS A 67 -19.77 3.84 -14.97
CA LYS A 67 -19.44 4.93 -14.04
C LYS A 67 -19.58 4.53 -12.58
N LYS A 68 -20.53 3.66 -12.23
CA LYS A 68 -20.76 3.23 -10.84
C LYS A 68 -19.57 2.44 -10.31
N THR A 69 -19.06 1.49 -11.10
CA THR A 69 -17.86 0.72 -10.75
C THR A 69 -16.63 1.61 -10.57
N ILE A 70 -16.46 2.62 -11.43
CA ILE A 70 -15.34 3.56 -11.34
C ILE A 70 -15.41 4.40 -10.05
N GLU A 71 -16.59 4.94 -9.73
CA GLU A 71 -16.80 5.72 -8.51
C GLU A 71 -16.63 4.87 -7.25
N ALA A 72 -17.15 3.64 -7.25
CA ALA A 72 -16.97 2.69 -6.17
C ALA A 72 -15.48 2.41 -5.93
N ALA A 73 -14.72 2.07 -6.97
CA ALA A 73 -13.28 1.82 -6.86
C ALA A 73 -12.50 3.06 -6.37
N LYS A 74 -12.90 4.26 -6.82
CA LYS A 74 -12.30 5.53 -6.36
C LYS A 74 -12.55 5.76 -4.88
N ASN A 75 -13.76 5.49 -4.39
CA ASN A 75 -14.12 5.58 -2.98
C ASN A 75 -13.42 4.52 -2.14
N THR A 76 -13.32 3.29 -2.62
CA THR A 76 -12.57 2.21 -1.96
C THR A 76 -11.13 2.60 -1.74
N LEU A 77 -10.43 3.06 -2.79
CA LEU A 77 -9.03 3.49 -2.67
C LEU A 77 -8.88 4.68 -1.71
N ARG A 78 -9.82 5.63 -1.72
CA ARG A 78 -9.82 6.76 -0.78
C ARG A 78 -9.99 6.32 0.66
N LYS A 79 -10.91 5.42 0.96
CA LYS A 79 -11.16 4.95 2.33
C LYS A 79 -10.01 4.09 2.85
N VAL A 80 -9.55 3.15 2.02
CA VAL A 80 -8.47 2.24 2.39
C VAL A 80 -7.15 2.97 2.58
N THR A 81 -6.78 3.86 1.65
CA THR A 81 -5.43 4.48 1.67
C THR A 81 -5.41 5.90 2.23
N GLY A 82 -6.59 6.51 2.42
CA GLY A 82 -6.76 7.92 2.77
C GLY A 82 -6.38 8.90 1.65
N GLN A 83 -5.97 8.41 0.47
CA GLN A 83 -5.43 9.23 -0.62
C GLN A 83 -6.34 9.16 -1.84
N ALA A 84 -6.53 10.29 -2.52
CA ALA A 84 -7.24 10.31 -3.79
C ALA A 84 -6.42 9.62 -4.88
N PRO A 85 -6.99 8.64 -5.61
CA PRO A 85 -6.30 7.98 -6.70
C PRO A 85 -6.28 8.85 -7.96
N VAL A 86 -5.30 8.57 -8.82
CA VAL A 86 -5.14 9.16 -10.14
C VAL A 86 -5.73 8.20 -11.18
N GLU A 87 -6.51 8.77 -12.09
CA GLU A 87 -7.15 8.05 -13.19
C GLU A 87 -6.10 7.70 -14.26
N THR A 88 -6.09 6.45 -14.72
CA THR A 88 -5.18 5.99 -15.76
C THR A 88 -5.92 5.87 -17.09
N VAL A 89 -5.41 6.58 -18.09
CA VAL A 89 -5.96 6.59 -19.45
C VAL A 89 -5.17 5.70 -20.40
N ALA A 90 -5.85 5.20 -21.42
CA ALA A 90 -5.27 4.48 -22.54
C ALA A 90 -4.31 5.37 -23.32
N LYS A 91 -3.07 4.91 -23.49
CA LYS A 91 -2.10 5.57 -24.39
C LYS A 91 -2.27 5.16 -25.85
N ASN A 92 -2.70 3.92 -26.09
CA ASN A 92 -2.81 3.36 -27.42
C ASN A 92 -4.22 2.80 -27.64
N SER A 93 -4.70 2.89 -28.87
CA SER A 93 -5.94 2.24 -29.30
C SER A 93 -5.67 0.78 -29.66
N ILE A 94 -6.41 -0.14 -29.04
CA ILE A 94 -6.27 -1.59 -29.30
C ILE A 94 -7.67 -2.18 -29.51
N ALA A 95 -7.95 -2.57 -30.77
CA ALA A 95 -9.26 -3.06 -31.18
C ALA A 95 -9.70 -4.32 -30.41
N GLY A 96 -8.77 -5.24 -30.11
CA GLY A 96 -9.07 -6.48 -29.36
C GLY A 96 -9.62 -6.25 -27.95
N PHE A 97 -9.23 -5.15 -27.30
CA PHE A 97 -9.76 -4.75 -25.99
C PHE A 97 -10.90 -3.73 -26.10
N LYS A 98 -11.32 -3.38 -27.33
CA LYS A 98 -12.26 -2.30 -27.64
C LYS A 98 -11.84 -0.97 -26.99
N LEU A 99 -10.53 -0.71 -26.88
CA LEU A 99 -9.97 0.49 -26.26
C LEU A 99 -9.57 1.51 -27.31
N ARG A 100 -9.90 2.78 -27.05
CA ARG A 100 -9.41 3.95 -27.78
C ARG A 100 -8.51 4.77 -26.87
N GLU A 101 -7.54 5.48 -27.46
CA GLU A 101 -6.70 6.44 -26.75
C GLU A 101 -7.56 7.45 -25.97
N GLY A 102 -7.14 7.79 -24.75
CA GLY A 102 -7.88 8.67 -23.85
C GLY A 102 -8.96 7.98 -23.00
N ASN A 103 -9.35 6.73 -23.32
CA ASN A 103 -10.30 5.99 -22.48
C ASN A 103 -9.72 5.74 -21.07
N MET A 104 -10.53 5.91 -20.03
CA MET A 104 -10.17 5.51 -18.68
C MET A 104 -10.12 3.98 -18.58
N ILE A 105 -8.98 3.44 -18.14
CA ILE A 105 -8.75 1.99 -17.99
C ILE A 105 -8.64 1.59 -16.51
N GLY A 106 -8.26 2.51 -15.62
CA GLY A 106 -8.10 2.15 -14.22
C GLY A 106 -7.79 3.32 -13.30
N LEU A 107 -7.42 2.95 -12.08
CA LEU A 107 -7.04 3.86 -11.01
C LEU A 107 -5.69 3.42 -10.46
N LYS A 108 -4.84 4.38 -10.12
CA LYS A 108 -3.59 4.12 -9.40
C LYS A 108 -3.33 5.17 -8.34
N LEU A 109 -2.61 4.78 -7.30
CA LEU A 109 -2.06 5.70 -6.32
C LEU A 109 -0.69 5.19 -5.85
N THR A 110 0.11 6.08 -5.31
CA THR A 110 1.43 5.75 -4.77
C THR A 110 1.51 6.26 -3.35
N LEU A 111 1.75 5.34 -2.42
CA LEU A 111 1.96 5.62 -1.00
C LEU A 111 3.46 5.69 -0.72
N ARG A 112 3.85 6.72 0.03
CA ARG A 112 5.22 6.98 0.49
C ARG A 112 5.17 7.48 1.93
N GLY A 113 6.30 7.39 2.63
CA GLY A 113 6.41 7.84 4.01
C GLY A 113 5.54 7.02 4.97
N GLU A 114 4.93 7.65 5.96
CA GLU A 114 4.17 6.98 7.02
C GLU A 114 2.95 6.21 6.49
N ARG A 115 2.20 6.79 5.55
CA ARG A 115 0.99 6.19 4.96
C ARG A 115 1.27 4.83 4.31
N MET A 116 2.48 4.67 3.77
CA MET A 116 2.93 3.41 3.18
C MET A 116 3.07 2.33 4.26
N TYR A 117 3.72 2.66 5.38
CA TYR A 117 3.91 1.75 6.51
C TYR A 117 2.57 1.41 7.18
N GLU A 118 1.67 2.38 7.36
CA GLU A 118 0.32 2.13 7.88
C GLU A 118 -0.52 1.23 6.97
N PHE A 119 -0.45 1.46 5.64
CA PHE A 119 -1.15 0.61 4.70
C PHE A 119 -0.61 -0.82 4.74
N MET A 120 0.72 -0.99 4.81
CA MET A 120 1.34 -2.31 4.95
C MET A 120 0.94 -2.99 6.26
N ASP A 121 0.94 -2.25 7.37
CA ASP A 121 0.53 -2.76 8.69
C ASP A 121 -0.92 -3.28 8.67
N ARG A 122 -1.85 -2.46 8.14
CA ARG A 122 -3.25 -2.86 7.97
C ARG A 122 -3.40 -4.04 7.02
N LEU A 123 -2.64 -4.04 5.92
CA LEU A 123 -2.68 -5.14 4.96
C LEU A 123 -2.27 -6.45 5.64
N ILE A 124 -1.13 -6.48 6.32
CA ILE A 124 -0.55 -7.69 6.91
C ILE A 124 -1.38 -8.19 8.10
N ASN A 125 -1.73 -7.30 9.03
CA ASN A 125 -2.30 -7.69 10.31
C ASN A 125 -3.83 -7.81 10.29
N ILE A 126 -4.51 -7.13 9.36
CA ILE A 126 -5.97 -7.09 9.33
C ILE A 126 -6.52 -7.71 8.05
N VAL A 127 -5.97 -7.34 6.89
CA VAL A 127 -6.55 -7.73 5.58
C VAL A 127 -6.18 -9.16 5.21
N LEU A 128 -4.90 -9.53 5.25
CA LEU A 128 -4.43 -10.88 4.87
C LEU A 128 -5.13 -12.01 5.64
N PRO A 129 -5.31 -11.94 6.97
CA PRO A 129 -6.02 -12.98 7.72
C PRO A 129 -7.51 -13.09 7.39
N ARG A 130 -8.12 -12.04 6.82
CA ARG A 130 -9.54 -12.01 6.42
C ARG A 130 -9.77 -12.55 5.01
N LEU A 131 -8.73 -12.82 4.23
CA LEU A 131 -8.90 -13.40 2.90
C LEU A 131 -9.50 -14.81 3.02
N ARG A 132 -10.57 -15.06 2.26
CA ARG A 132 -11.13 -16.40 2.10
C ARG A 132 -10.07 -17.32 1.48
N ASP A 133 -9.83 -18.47 2.11
CA ASP A 133 -8.81 -19.46 1.72
C ASP A 133 -7.36 -18.97 1.77
N PHE A 134 -7.03 -18.08 2.72
CA PHE A 134 -5.67 -17.59 2.90
C PHE A 134 -4.70 -18.69 3.37
N ARG A 135 -3.75 -19.08 2.52
CA ARG A 135 -2.67 -20.06 2.83
C ARG A 135 -1.31 -19.40 3.06
N GLY A 136 -1.27 -18.08 3.01
CA GLY A 136 -0.05 -17.30 2.88
C GLY A 136 0.00 -16.58 1.53
N VAL A 137 0.95 -15.67 1.37
CA VAL A 137 1.23 -15.00 0.11
C VAL A 137 2.32 -15.73 -0.66
N SER A 138 2.18 -15.77 -1.98
CA SER A 138 3.09 -16.57 -2.81
C SER A 138 4.54 -16.08 -2.73
N ASN A 139 5.47 -17.02 -2.58
CA ASN A 139 6.91 -16.77 -2.68
C ASN A 139 7.39 -16.49 -4.12
N LYS A 140 6.52 -16.69 -5.12
CA LYS A 140 6.89 -16.55 -6.54
C LYS A 140 6.58 -15.17 -7.12
N ALA A 141 5.89 -14.31 -6.38
CA ALA A 141 5.42 -13.01 -6.88
C ALA A 141 6.49 -11.88 -6.82
N PHE A 142 7.77 -12.25 -6.71
CA PHE A 142 8.90 -11.33 -6.78
C PHE A 142 9.40 -11.16 -8.22
N ASP A 143 9.55 -9.92 -8.67
CA ASP A 143 10.17 -9.61 -9.94
C ASP A 143 11.71 -9.70 -9.89
N LYS A 144 12.38 -9.62 -11.04
CA LYS A 144 13.84 -9.73 -11.12
C LYS A 144 14.60 -8.66 -10.31
N GLN A 145 13.96 -7.53 -10.00
CA GLN A 145 14.54 -6.43 -9.24
C GLN A 145 14.22 -6.51 -7.75
N GLY A 146 13.48 -7.53 -7.32
CA GLY A 146 13.09 -7.77 -5.93
C GLY A 146 11.86 -6.98 -5.48
N ASN A 147 11.10 -6.37 -6.39
CA ASN A 147 9.79 -5.83 -6.06
C ASN A 147 8.78 -6.97 -5.89
N TYR A 148 7.83 -6.78 -4.98
CA TYR A 148 6.82 -7.78 -4.67
C TYR A 148 5.44 -7.31 -5.08
N SER A 149 4.67 -8.16 -5.77
CA SER A 149 3.30 -7.84 -6.17
C SER A 149 2.30 -8.79 -5.53
N ILE A 150 1.23 -8.26 -4.96
CA ILE A 150 0.10 -9.03 -4.46
C ILE A 150 -1.20 -8.57 -5.11
N GLY A 151 -2.03 -9.53 -5.52
CA GLY A 151 -3.38 -9.29 -6.00
C GLY A 151 -4.39 -9.70 -4.94
N LEU A 152 -5.36 -8.83 -4.68
CA LEU A 152 -6.57 -9.08 -3.92
C LEU A 152 -7.73 -9.17 -4.92
N THR A 153 -8.43 -10.30 -4.91
CA THR A 153 -9.57 -10.53 -5.80
C THR A 153 -10.84 -9.85 -5.31
N ASP A 154 -10.97 -9.67 -4.00
CA ASP A 154 -12.13 -9.08 -3.34
C ASP A 154 -11.70 -7.93 -2.44
N GLN A 155 -12.38 -6.80 -2.54
CA GLN A 155 -12.16 -5.63 -1.71
C GLN A 155 -12.87 -5.71 -0.34
N SER A 156 -13.84 -6.61 -0.15
CA SER A 156 -14.60 -6.77 1.11
C SER A 156 -13.73 -7.07 2.35
N VAL A 157 -12.49 -7.49 2.11
CA VAL A 157 -11.47 -7.78 3.12
C VAL A 157 -11.03 -6.54 3.91
N PHE A 158 -11.26 -5.34 3.37
CA PHE A 158 -10.93 -4.08 4.04
C PHE A 158 -12.03 -3.68 5.04
N PRO A 159 -11.72 -3.54 6.34
CA PRO A 159 -12.71 -3.14 7.36
C PRO A 159 -13.32 -1.75 7.14
N GLU A 160 -12.64 -0.89 6.37
CA GLU A 160 -13.09 0.49 6.12
C GLU A 160 -14.26 0.58 5.14
N LEU A 161 -14.59 -0.50 4.43
CA LEU A 161 -15.66 -0.53 3.44
C LEU A 161 -16.99 -0.96 4.05
N THR A 162 -18.06 -0.30 3.60
CA THR A 162 -19.43 -0.69 3.97
C THR A 162 -20.00 -1.70 2.99
N PHE A 163 -21.08 -2.39 3.39
CA PHE A 163 -21.76 -3.38 2.54
C PHE A 163 -22.18 -2.79 1.19
N GLU A 164 -22.69 -1.56 1.18
CA GLU A 164 -23.09 -0.85 -0.05
C GLU A 164 -21.93 -0.67 -1.03
N GLU A 165 -20.71 -0.41 -0.54
CA GLU A 165 -19.52 -0.21 -1.38
C GLU A 165 -18.94 -1.54 -1.90
N THR A 166 -19.24 -2.64 -1.23
CA THR A 166 -18.85 -3.99 -1.65
C THR A 166 -19.80 -4.61 -2.67
N THR A 167 -20.94 -3.98 -2.97
CA THR A 167 -21.91 -4.47 -3.98
C THR A 167 -21.34 -4.54 -5.39
N THR A 168 -20.33 -3.72 -5.68
CA THR A 168 -19.68 -3.65 -7.00
C THR A 168 -18.28 -4.24 -6.91
N PRO A 169 -18.12 -5.57 -7.10
CA PRO A 169 -16.85 -6.26 -6.87
C PRO A 169 -15.77 -5.78 -7.83
N HIS A 170 -14.58 -5.48 -7.30
CA HIS A 170 -13.41 -5.13 -8.09
C HIS A 170 -12.14 -5.59 -7.37
N GLY A 171 -11.20 -6.13 -8.15
CA GLY A 171 -9.90 -6.53 -7.62
C GLY A 171 -8.98 -5.34 -7.38
N LEU A 172 -8.01 -5.51 -6.50
CA LEU A 172 -6.97 -4.54 -6.20
C LEU A 172 -5.61 -5.21 -6.27
N GLN A 173 -4.61 -4.53 -6.81
CA GLN A 173 -3.24 -4.99 -6.77
C GLN A 173 -2.40 -3.99 -5.98
N ALA A 174 -1.48 -4.51 -5.15
CA ALA A 174 -0.50 -3.73 -4.43
C ALA A 174 0.91 -4.20 -4.82
N VAL A 175 1.77 -3.26 -5.18
CA VAL A 175 3.16 -3.49 -5.58
C VAL A 175 4.07 -2.80 -4.56
N PHE A 176 4.84 -3.59 -3.85
CA PHE A 176 5.85 -3.18 -2.89
C PHE A 176 7.16 -2.98 -3.63
N VAL A 177 7.59 -1.73 -3.74
CA VAL A 177 8.86 -1.38 -4.36
C VAL A 177 9.91 -1.31 -3.28
N VAL A 178 10.88 -2.22 -3.35
CA VAL A 178 11.95 -2.36 -2.36
C VAL A 178 13.27 -2.04 -3.03
N THR A 179 14.09 -1.20 -2.40
CA THR A 179 15.45 -0.99 -2.89
C THR A 179 16.31 -2.14 -2.40
N CYS A 180 16.61 -3.09 -3.27
CA CYS A 180 17.47 -4.23 -2.96
C CYS A 180 18.33 -4.58 -4.18
N GLN A 181 19.31 -5.46 -3.97
CA GLN A 181 20.12 -6.03 -5.06
C GLN A 181 19.62 -7.41 -5.49
N ASP A 182 18.86 -8.10 -4.63
CA ASP A 182 18.41 -9.47 -4.87
C ASP A 182 17.04 -9.74 -4.25
N LYS A 183 16.29 -10.67 -4.85
CA LYS A 183 14.98 -11.16 -4.37
C LYS A 183 15.05 -11.68 -2.94
N ALA A 184 16.14 -12.34 -2.57
CA ALA A 184 16.34 -12.88 -1.23
C ALA A 184 16.31 -11.76 -0.16
N HIS A 185 16.91 -10.60 -0.46
CA HIS A 185 16.95 -9.46 0.45
C HIS A 185 15.55 -8.84 0.65
N SER A 186 14.77 -8.71 -0.44
CA SER A 186 13.38 -8.25 -0.34
C SER A 186 12.49 -9.22 0.41
N LYS A 187 12.67 -10.52 0.21
CA LYS A 187 11.92 -11.54 0.95
C LYS A 187 12.22 -11.45 2.45
N ALA A 188 13.50 -11.34 2.83
CA ALA A 188 13.90 -11.16 4.22
C ALA A 188 13.29 -9.89 4.84
N LEU A 189 13.31 -8.77 4.11
CA LEU A 189 12.68 -7.51 4.56
C LEU A 189 11.17 -7.70 4.82
N LEU A 190 10.43 -8.25 3.86
CA LEU A 190 8.98 -8.45 4.00
C LEU A 190 8.65 -9.45 5.12
N GLN A 191 9.47 -10.49 5.29
CA GLN A 191 9.33 -11.44 6.42
C GLN A 191 9.51 -10.74 7.77
N LYS A 192 10.49 -9.84 7.91
CA LYS A 192 10.69 -9.03 9.13
C LYS A 192 9.50 -8.10 9.42
N PHE A 193 8.85 -7.58 8.38
CA PHE A 193 7.60 -6.83 8.52
C PHE A 193 6.38 -7.69 8.89
N GLY A 194 6.54 -9.02 9.01
CA GLY A 194 5.48 -9.94 9.39
C GLY A 194 4.67 -10.46 8.21
N MET A 195 5.15 -10.31 6.98
CA MET A 195 4.43 -10.79 5.79
C MET A 195 4.30 -12.32 5.82
N PRO A 196 3.08 -12.87 5.86
CA PRO A 196 2.84 -14.31 5.97
C PRO A 196 3.03 -14.99 4.61
N PHE A 197 4.22 -15.46 4.31
CA PHE A 197 4.50 -16.22 3.09
C PHE A 197 3.97 -17.66 3.18
N GLU A 198 3.49 -18.20 2.06
CA GLU A 198 3.20 -19.63 1.95
C GLU A 198 4.47 -20.43 2.28
N LYS A 199 4.33 -21.42 3.18
CA LYS A 199 5.36 -22.43 3.36
C LYS A 199 5.45 -23.22 2.06
N GLU A 200 6.64 -23.36 1.51
CA GLU A 200 6.85 -24.30 0.41
C GLU A 200 6.41 -25.67 0.92
N ALA A 201 5.33 -26.21 0.34
CA ALA A 201 5.00 -27.60 0.56
C ALA A 201 6.17 -28.40 0.00
N ASN A 202 6.99 -28.96 0.91
CA ASN A 202 7.87 -30.07 0.60
C ASN A 202 6.98 -31.20 0.08
N ASN A 203 6.77 -31.23 -1.24
CA ASN A 203 6.40 -32.47 -1.90
C ASN A 203 7.68 -33.30 -1.93
N GLY A 204 7.78 -34.22 -0.97
CA GLY A 204 8.73 -35.32 -1.01
C GLY A 204 8.42 -36.29 -2.14
#